data_AF-A0A851DM36-F1
#
_entry.id   AF-A0A851DM36-F1
#
_cell.length_a   1.000
_cell.length_b   1.000
_cell.length_c   1.000
_cell.angle_alpha   90.00
_cell.angle_beta   90.00
_cell.angle_gamma   90.00
#
_symmetry.space_group_name_H-M   'P 1'
#
loop_
_entity.id
_entity.type
_entity.pdbx_description
1 polymer ?
#
loop_
_entity_poly.entity_id
_entity_poly.type
_entity_poly.pdbx_seq_one_letter_code
_entity_poly.pdbx_strand_id
1 'polypeptide(L)'
;REAESFKEQGNAYYAKKDYNEAYNYYTKAIDTCPNNASYYGNRAATLMMLGRFREALGDAQQSVRLDDSFVRGHLREGKCHLSLGNAMAASRCFQRVLELDHKNTQAQQEVR
;
A
#
# COMPACT_ATOMS: atom_id res chain seq x y z
N ARG A 1 -16.72 12.86 -2.38
CA ARG A 1 -17.63 11.97 -1.61
C ARG A 1 -17.71 10.60 -2.27
N GLU A 2 -17.86 10.53 -3.59
CA GLU A 2 -17.93 9.26 -4.33
C GLU A 2 -16.65 8.41 -4.24
N ALA A 3 -15.46 9.00 -4.46
CA ALA A 3 -14.19 8.28 -4.32
C ALA A 3 -13.96 7.68 -2.91
N GLU A 4 -14.35 8.41 -1.87
CA GLU A 4 -14.30 7.90 -0.49
C GLU A 4 -15.27 6.74 -0.27
N SER A 5 -16.48 6.79 -0.85
CA SER A 5 -17.43 5.68 -0.81
C SER A 5 -16.88 4.43 -1.52
N PHE A 6 -16.23 4.59 -2.68
CA PHE A 6 -15.56 3.48 -3.35
C PHE A 6 -14.41 2.92 -2.50
N LYS A 7 -13.61 3.76 -1.84
CA LYS A 7 -12.59 3.31 -0.88
C LYS A 7 -13.21 2.50 0.26
N GLU A 8 -14.32 2.96 0.84
CA GLU A 8 -15.02 2.25 1.93
C GLU A 8 -15.57 0.90 1.47
N GLN A 9 -16.15 0.82 0.27
CA GLN A 9 -16.58 -0.44 -0.33
C GLN A 9 -15.39 -1.37 -0.56
N GLY A 10 -14.28 -0.86 -1.10
CA GLY A 10 -13.03 -1.60 -1.24
C GLY A 10 -12.52 -2.15 0.09
N ASN A 11 -12.57 -1.35 1.17
CA ASN A 11 -12.21 -1.80 2.52
C ASN A 11 -13.13 -2.93 3.01
N ALA A 12 -14.43 -2.84 2.74
CA ALA A 12 -15.40 -3.86 3.14
C ALA A 12 -15.16 -5.20 2.42
N TYR A 13 -14.88 -5.18 1.11
CA TYR A 13 -14.53 -6.39 0.36
C TYR A 13 -13.16 -6.94 0.78
N TYR A 14 -12.18 -6.07 1.04
CA TYR A 14 -10.88 -6.48 1.57
C TYR A 14 -11.02 -7.21 2.91
N ALA A 15 -11.86 -6.70 3.83
CA ALA A 15 -12.13 -7.35 5.11
C ALA A 15 -12.78 -8.73 4.96
N LYS A 16 -13.60 -8.92 3.91
CA LYS A 16 -14.19 -10.20 3.52
C LYS A 16 -13.22 -11.13 2.78
N LYS A 17 -11.97 -10.69 2.55
CA LYS A 17 -10.94 -11.37 1.75
C LYS A 17 -11.32 -11.55 0.28
N ASP A 18 -12.31 -10.79 -0.20
CA ASP A 18 -12.65 -10.73 -1.61
C ASP A 18 -11.78 -9.65 -2.27
N TYR A 19 -10.55 -10.02 -2.57
CA TYR A 19 -9.54 -9.09 -3.05
C TYR A 19 -9.78 -8.65 -4.49
N ASN A 20 -10.51 -9.43 -5.30
CA ASN A 20 -10.85 -9.03 -6.66
C ASN A 20 -11.85 -7.86 -6.64
N GLU A 21 -12.91 -7.97 -5.84
CA GLU A 21 -13.86 -6.86 -5.70
C GLU A 21 -13.23 -5.66 -5.00
N ALA A 22 -12.40 -5.89 -3.98
CA ALA A 22 -11.66 -4.80 -3.34
C ALA A 22 -10.81 -4.02 -4.35
N TYR A 23 -10.11 -4.72 -5.25
CA TYR A 23 -9.30 -4.12 -6.32
C TYR A 23 -10.16 -3.27 -7.27
N ASN A 24 -11.33 -3.78 -7.67
CA ASN A 24 -12.26 -3.06 -8.55
C ASN A 24 -12.71 -1.75 -7.91
N TYR A 25 -13.09 -1.77 -6.63
CA TYR A 25 -13.52 -0.56 -5.92
C TYR A 25 -12.40 0.44 -5.67
N TYR A 26 -11.19 0.00 -5.30
CA TYR A 26 -10.06 0.94 -5.19
C TYR A 26 -9.68 1.54 -6.55
N THR A 27 -9.83 0.78 -7.64
CA THR A 27 -9.61 1.32 -8.99
C THR A 27 -10.63 2.40 -9.32
N LYS A 28 -11.93 2.19 -9.04
CA LYS A 28 -12.95 3.25 -9.17
C LYS A 28 -12.65 4.49 -8.33
N ALA A 29 -12.14 4.30 -7.10
CA ALA A 29 -11.72 5.41 -6.25
C ALA A 29 -10.58 6.23 -6.87
N ILE A 30 -9.58 5.54 -7.45
CA ILE A 30 -8.45 6.15 -8.16
C ILE A 30 -8.91 6.88 -9.43
N ASP A 31 -9.77 6.26 -10.24
CA ASP A 31 -10.29 6.86 -11.47
C ASP A 31 -11.08 8.15 -11.19
N THR A 32 -11.77 8.18 -10.03
CA THR A 32 -12.54 9.36 -9.59
C THR A 32 -11.65 10.43 -8.97
N CYS A 33 -10.60 10.04 -8.23
CA CYS A 33 -9.66 10.97 -7.60
C CYS A 33 -8.24 10.35 -7.55
N PRO A 34 -7.39 10.64 -8.55
CA PRO A 34 -6.11 9.98 -8.72
C PRO A 34 -4.99 10.53 -7.83
N ASN A 35 -5.28 11.54 -7.01
CA ASN A 35 -4.27 12.25 -6.20
C ASN A 35 -4.35 11.90 -4.70
N ASN A 36 -5.01 10.80 -4.34
CA ASN A 36 -5.10 10.35 -2.95
C ASN A 36 -4.19 9.14 -2.69
N ALA A 37 -3.13 9.34 -1.90
CA ALA A 37 -2.16 8.31 -1.56
C ALA A 37 -2.80 7.05 -0.95
N SER A 38 -3.86 7.20 -0.15
CA SER A 38 -4.48 6.08 0.55
C SER A 38 -5.13 5.07 -0.39
N TYR A 39 -5.64 5.50 -1.56
CA TYR A 39 -6.29 4.60 -2.50
C TYR A 39 -5.29 3.66 -3.16
N TYR A 40 -4.15 4.20 -3.61
CA TYR A 40 -3.05 3.39 -4.13
C TYR A 40 -2.46 2.49 -3.05
N GLY A 41 -2.28 2.98 -1.81
CA GLY A 41 -1.80 2.15 -0.71
C GLY A 41 -2.72 0.97 -0.38
N ASN A 42 -4.03 1.17 -0.46
CA ASN A 42 -5.03 0.12 -0.25
C ASN A 42 -5.11 -0.85 -1.45
N ARG A 43 -5.00 -0.36 -2.69
CA ARG A 43 -4.94 -1.21 -3.88
C ARG A 43 -3.64 -2.02 -3.92
N ALA A 44 -2.51 -1.44 -3.51
CA ALA A 44 -1.24 -2.15 -3.30
C ALA A 44 -1.40 -3.29 -2.29
N ALA A 45 -2.01 -3.01 -1.13
CA ALA A 45 -2.30 -4.05 -0.15
C ALA A 45 -3.14 -5.21 -0.73
N THR A 46 -4.13 -4.87 -1.55
CA THR A 46 -5.00 -5.84 -2.22
C THR A 46 -4.24 -6.67 -3.27
N LEU A 47 -3.41 -6.03 -4.09
CA LEU A 47 -2.57 -6.68 -5.07
C LEU A 47 -1.55 -7.63 -4.42
N MET A 48 -0.99 -7.28 -3.25
CA MET A 48 -0.15 -8.20 -2.48
C MET A 48 -0.92 -9.46 -2.07
N MET A 49 -2.17 -9.32 -1.63
CA MET A 49 -3.01 -10.48 -1.27
C MET A 49 -3.37 -11.35 -2.47
N LEU A 50 -3.38 -10.77 -3.68
CA LEU A 50 -3.54 -11.48 -4.95
C LEU A 50 -2.22 -12.05 -5.49
N GLY A 51 -1.09 -11.88 -4.79
CA GLY A 51 0.24 -12.32 -5.25
C GLY A 51 0.84 -11.48 -6.37
N ARG A 52 0.21 -10.35 -6.72
CA ARG A 52 0.61 -9.44 -7.83
C ARG A 52 1.62 -8.41 -7.34
N PHE A 53 2.78 -8.86 -6.83
CA PHE A 53 3.74 -8.00 -6.13
C PHE A 53 4.37 -6.90 -6.98
N ARG A 54 4.58 -7.12 -8.29
CA ARG A 54 5.12 -6.08 -9.19
C ARG A 54 4.15 -4.91 -9.35
N GLU A 55 2.86 -5.20 -9.50
CA GLU A 55 1.83 -4.17 -9.61
C GLU A 55 1.60 -3.48 -8.27
N ALA A 56 1.61 -4.26 -7.18
CA ALA A 56 1.55 -3.71 -5.83
C ALA A 56 2.70 -2.74 -5.55
N LEU A 57 3.91 -3.04 -6.02
CA LEU A 57 5.06 -2.13 -5.89
C LEU A 57 4.80 -0.80 -6.61
N GLY A 58 4.27 -0.84 -7.83
CA GLY A 58 3.95 0.36 -8.59
C GLY A 58 2.93 1.26 -7.87
N ASP A 59 1.87 0.66 -7.32
CA ASP A 59 0.87 1.37 -6.52
C ASP A 59 1.45 1.90 -5.21
N ALA A 60 2.27 1.11 -4.50
CA ALA A 60 2.91 1.56 -3.25
C ALA A 60 3.83 2.75 -3.49
N GLN A 61 4.62 2.71 -4.56
CA GLN A 61 5.47 3.83 -4.96
C GLN A 61 4.66 5.06 -5.36
N GLN A 62 3.52 4.88 -6.04
CA GLN A 62 2.62 6.00 -6.34
C GLN A 62 2.01 6.59 -5.07
N SER A 63 1.63 5.75 -4.11
CA SER A 63 1.16 6.18 -2.78
C SER A 63 2.18 7.06 -2.08
N VAL A 64 3.44 6.63 -2.02
CA VAL A 64 4.57 7.39 -1.44
C VAL A 64 4.87 8.67 -2.21
N ARG A 65 4.82 8.65 -3.55
CA ARG A 65 4.99 9.88 -4.35
C ARG A 65 3.92 10.93 -4.09
N LEU A 66 2.68 10.51 -3.84
CA LEU A 66 1.56 11.40 -3.55
C LEU A 66 1.62 11.95 -2.12
N ASP A 67 2.05 11.12 -1.17
CA ASP A 67 2.25 11.52 0.23
C ASP A 67 3.42 10.74 0.84
N ASP A 68 4.58 11.38 0.90
CA ASP A 68 5.78 10.77 1.47
C ASP A 68 5.68 10.58 3.00
N SER A 69 4.75 11.26 3.67
CA SER A 69 4.49 11.06 5.09
C SER A 69 3.55 9.88 5.37
N PHE A 70 2.97 9.28 4.33
CA PHE A 70 2.03 8.18 4.47
C PHE A 70 2.75 6.87 4.81
N VAL A 71 2.92 6.61 6.11
CA VAL A 71 3.59 5.43 6.68
C VAL A 71 3.16 4.11 6.04
N ARG A 72 1.87 3.93 5.75
CA ARG A 72 1.37 2.70 5.13
C ARG A 72 1.88 2.52 3.70
N GLY A 73 2.11 3.60 2.93
CA GLY A 73 2.70 3.54 1.60
C GLY A 73 4.10 2.92 1.64
N HIS A 74 4.98 3.48 2.48
CA HIS A 74 6.35 2.97 2.67
C HIS A 74 6.39 1.53 3.19
N LEU A 75 5.51 1.17 4.13
CA LEU A 75 5.38 -0.21 4.61
C LEU A 75 5.02 -1.19 3.49
N ARG A 76 4.12 -0.79 2.58
CA ARG A 76 3.71 -1.62 1.44
C ARG A 76 4.82 -1.72 0.41
N GLU A 77 5.51 -0.62 0.12
CA GLU A 77 6.66 -0.60 -0.78
C GLU A 77 7.77 -1.54 -0.29
N GLY A 78 8.13 -1.44 0.99
CA GLY A 78 9.14 -2.30 1.60
C GLY A 78 8.78 -3.78 1.53
N LYS A 79 7.53 -4.14 1.85
CA LYS A 79 7.06 -5.53 1.73
C LYS A 79 7.06 -6.03 0.29
N CYS A 80 6.67 -5.20 -0.68
CA CYS A 80 6.73 -5.58 -2.10
C CYS A 80 8.17 -5.80 -2.54
N HIS A 81 9.11 -4.96 -2.12
CA HIS A 81 10.53 -5.18 -2.39
C HIS A 81 11.05 -6.49 -1.79
N LEU A 82 10.69 -6.83 -0.54
CA LEU A 82 11.05 -8.13 0.05
C LEU A 82 10.48 -9.31 -0.76
N SER A 83 9.20 -9.27 -1.09
CA SER A 83 8.55 -10.34 -1.88
C SER A 83 9.15 -10.49 -3.27
N LEU A 84 9.77 -9.44 -3.82
CA LEU A 84 10.47 -9.45 -5.09
C LEU A 84 11.99 -9.73 -4.97
N GLY A 85 12.49 -10.02 -3.76
CA GLY A 85 13.91 -10.35 -3.51
C GLY A 85 14.83 -9.13 -3.36
N ASN A 86 14.29 -7.92 -3.31
CA ASN A 86 15.05 -6.67 -3.25
C ASN A 86 15.27 -6.19 -1.80
N ALA A 87 16.00 -6.97 -1.00
CA ALA A 87 16.18 -6.71 0.44
C ALA A 87 16.75 -5.32 0.77
N MET A 88 17.73 -4.84 -0.02
CA MET A 88 18.32 -3.50 0.20
C MET A 88 17.29 -2.37 0.00
N ALA A 89 16.41 -2.50 -0.99
CA ALA A 89 15.37 -1.50 -1.22
C ALA A 89 14.32 -1.54 -0.11
N ALA A 90 13.94 -2.75 0.32
CA ALA A 90 13.02 -2.92 1.43
C ALA A 90 13.54 -2.30 2.75
N SER A 91 14.81 -2.53 3.09
CA SER A 91 15.44 -1.97 4.28
C SER A 91 15.36 -0.43 4.29
N ARG A 92 15.59 0.23 3.15
CA ARG A 92 15.43 1.69 3.05
C ARG A 92 13.98 2.14 3.29
N CYS A 93 12.99 1.43 2.75
CA CYS A 93 11.58 1.74 3.00
C CYS A 93 11.24 1.59 4.49
N PHE A 94 11.70 0.52 5.15
CA PHE A 94 11.44 0.33 6.58
C PHE A 94 12.19 1.33 7.45
N GLN A 95 13.40 1.73 7.08
CA GLN A 95 14.10 2.83 7.75
C GLN A 95 13.29 4.12 7.66
N ARG A 96 12.74 4.45 6.48
CA ARG A 96 11.85 5.60 6.29
C ARG A 96 10.58 5.51 7.14
N VAL A 97 10.01 4.31 7.28
CA VAL A 97 8.88 4.08 8.21
C VAL A 97 9.28 4.42 9.64
N LEU A 98 10.47 4.01 10.10
CA LEU A 98 10.95 4.29 11.46
C LEU A 98 11.28 5.77 11.69
N GLU A 99 11.66 6.50 10.64
CA GLU A 99 11.82 7.96 10.71
C GLU A 99 10.48 8.67 10.92
N LEU A 100 9.42 8.19 10.25
CA LEU A 100 8.07 8.77 10.34
C LEU A 100 7.30 8.30 11.59
N ASP A 101 7.48 7.04 11.98
CA ASP A 101 6.85 6.37 13.11
C ASP A 101 7.87 5.44 13.78
N HIS A 102 8.64 6.01 14.72
CA HIS A 102 9.72 5.31 15.42
C HIS A 102 9.25 4.11 16.27
N LYS A 103 7.94 3.99 16.55
CA LYS A 103 7.35 2.88 17.31
C LYS A 103 6.73 1.81 16.40
N ASN A 104 6.90 1.92 15.08
CA ASN A 104 6.29 1.00 14.13
C ASN A 104 6.87 -0.41 14.27
N THR A 105 6.11 -1.30 14.93
CA THR A 105 6.58 -2.65 15.23
C THR A 105 6.85 -3.49 13.99
N GLN A 106 6.12 -3.27 12.89
CA GLN A 106 6.34 -3.99 11.64
C GLN A 106 7.71 -3.63 11.06
N ALA A 107 8.02 -2.33 10.93
CA ALA A 107 9.33 -1.91 10.41
C ALA A 107 10.48 -2.31 11.35
N GLN A 108 10.29 -2.29 12.67
CA GLN A 108 11.31 -2.74 13.62
C GLN A 108 11.65 -4.23 13.49
N GLN A 109 10.69 -5.07 13.09
CA GLN A 109 10.94 -6.50 12.88
C GLN A 109 11.77 -6.76 11.62
N GLU A 110 11.60 -5.93 10.60
CA GLU A 110 12.22 -6.12 9.27
C GLU A 110 13.64 -5.50 9.16
N VAL A 111 14.04 -4.68 10.14
CA VAL A 111 15.36 -4.01 10.17
C VAL A 111 16.33 -4.69 11.17
N ARG A 112 15.86 -5.68 11.94
CA ARG A 112 16.68 -6.47 12.86
C ARG A 112 17.45 -7.56 12.14
#